data_AF-A0A965AS29-F1
#
_entry.id   AF-A0A965AS29-F1
#
_cell.length_a   1.000
_cell.length_b   1.000
_cell.length_c   1.000
_cell.angle_alpha   90.00
_cell.angle_beta   90.00
_cell.angle_gamma   90.00
#
_symmetry.space_group_name_H-M   'P 1'
#
loop_
_entity.id
_entity.type
_entity.pdbx_description
1 polymer ?
#
loop_
_entity_poly.entity_id
_entity_poly.type
_entity_poly.pdbx_seq_one_letter_code
_entity_poly.pdbx_strand_id
1 'polypeptide(L)'
;GIKRLHDENGDGEADFIEAFWNDDDVSCMFHAYNFDLQTDDLGNFYFAKAGQYTQHHRPGTIMKIPPEGGRAEVVAWGLRTPNGMGRLADGRFTVSDNQGPWMPAGKISAIEPGGFYGNMPTTPEQDRWLKDHNGGELPDHFDEPFIWMPQELDNSCGGQVWVDDPRFGPLAGRLLHASFGKGWLYSLSLQEVGDQTQAAIMSLPHQWEAGVMRLRVNPADGQVYGVGLSGWQGPAGGKDGCFQRLRYTGKPCRMIDSVYVTPTGLRLVFSFPVDSQTMGQRENWKAEMWNYHWSKRYGSDQFSVLEPDRKGRDSLSLTAAVSGEDKKTVDLTIPNLRVCDQVFLSLNLRDQSGEPFTEQIYLTVHAIPAETAK
;
A
#
# COMPACT_ATOMS: atom_id res chain seq x y z
N GLY A 1 -11.04 22.16 -1.57
CA GLY A 1 -12.50 22.03 -1.64
C GLY A 1 -12.89 21.00 -2.68
N ILE A 2 -14.15 20.57 -2.69
CA ILE A 2 -14.72 19.60 -3.64
C ILE A 2 -15.44 20.36 -4.75
N LYS A 3 -15.19 19.97 -6.00
CA LYS A 3 -15.87 20.50 -7.18
C LYS A 3 -16.83 19.46 -7.71
N ARG A 4 -18.06 19.87 -8.03
CA ARG A 4 -19.04 19.03 -8.73
C ARG A 4 -19.13 19.51 -10.17
N LEU A 5 -18.89 18.60 -11.10
CA LEU A 5 -18.93 18.86 -12.54
C LEU A 5 -20.34 18.54 -13.04
N HIS A 6 -20.94 19.44 -13.80
CA HIS A 6 -22.26 19.30 -14.40
C HIS A 6 -22.12 19.32 -15.92
N ASP A 7 -22.63 18.28 -16.57
CA ASP A 7 -22.85 18.20 -18.01
C ASP A 7 -24.33 18.46 -18.25
N GLU A 8 -24.67 19.68 -18.66
CA GLU A 8 -26.05 20.14 -18.83
C GLU A 8 -26.63 19.74 -20.19
N ASN A 9 -25.75 19.40 -21.14
CA ASN A 9 -26.12 19.17 -22.53
C ASN A 9 -25.98 17.69 -22.98
N GLY A 10 -25.30 16.86 -22.18
CA GLY A 10 -25.11 15.42 -22.39
C GLY A 10 -23.99 15.03 -23.35
N ASP A 11 -23.02 15.92 -23.63
CA ASP A 11 -21.90 15.68 -24.55
C ASP A 11 -20.68 15.01 -23.87
N GLY A 12 -20.71 14.84 -22.56
CA GLY A 12 -19.64 14.26 -21.76
C GLY A 12 -18.56 15.25 -21.32
N GLU A 13 -18.75 16.55 -21.56
CA GLU A 13 -17.90 17.64 -21.04
C GLU A 13 -18.61 18.38 -19.89
N ALA A 14 -17.83 19.10 -19.06
CA ALA A 14 -18.39 19.88 -17.97
C ALA A 14 -18.75 21.30 -18.44
N ASP A 15 -20.04 21.64 -18.45
CA ASP A 15 -20.56 22.98 -18.74
C ASP A 15 -20.46 23.91 -17.52
N PHE A 16 -20.72 23.36 -16.32
CA PHE A 16 -20.71 24.09 -15.06
C PHE A 16 -19.91 23.37 -13.98
N ILE A 17 -19.04 24.12 -13.30
CA ILE A 17 -18.21 23.62 -12.20
C ILE A 17 -18.68 24.27 -10.90
N GLU A 18 -19.51 23.53 -10.17
CA GLU A 18 -20.04 23.95 -8.88
C GLU A 18 -18.95 23.85 -7.80
N ALA A 19 -18.82 24.89 -6.98
CA ALA A 19 -18.05 24.85 -5.75
C ALA A 19 -18.86 24.16 -4.63
N PHE A 20 -19.09 22.85 -4.78
CA PHE A 20 -19.95 22.06 -3.90
C PHE A 20 -19.55 22.16 -2.42
N TRP A 21 -18.25 22.09 -2.13
CA TRP A 21 -17.75 22.27 -0.77
C TRP A 21 -16.42 23.04 -0.78
N ASN A 22 -16.32 24.08 0.04
CA ASN A 22 -15.10 24.87 0.17
C ASN A 22 -14.35 24.47 1.44
N ASP A 23 -13.06 24.18 1.26
CA ASP A 23 -12.19 23.84 2.37
C ASP A 23 -11.72 25.14 3.03
N ASP A 24 -11.93 25.26 4.32
CA ASP A 24 -11.46 26.38 5.15
C ASP A 24 -10.00 26.20 5.60
N ASP A 25 -9.41 25.04 5.36
CA ASP A 25 -8.07 24.67 5.82
C ASP A 25 -7.14 24.32 4.66
N VAL A 26 -6.76 25.32 3.88
CA VAL A 26 -5.90 25.14 2.70
C VAL A 26 -4.48 25.64 2.99
N SER A 27 -3.47 24.84 2.67
CA SER A 27 -2.07 25.24 2.77
C SER A 27 -1.54 25.72 1.43
N CYS A 28 -0.69 26.75 1.46
CA CYS A 28 0.04 27.25 0.29
C CYS A 28 1.44 26.61 0.14
N MET A 29 1.77 25.61 0.95
CA MET A 29 3.06 24.95 0.91
C MET A 29 3.11 23.92 -0.23
N PHE A 30 4.28 23.77 -0.85
CA PHE A 30 4.48 22.99 -2.09
C PHE A 30 4.08 21.51 -2.01
N HIS A 31 3.95 20.93 -0.81
CA HIS A 31 3.70 19.51 -0.57
C HIS A 31 2.38 19.25 0.19
N ALA A 32 1.56 20.28 0.41
CA ALA A 32 0.40 20.22 1.30
C ALA A 32 -0.92 20.48 0.58
N TYR A 33 -1.21 19.66 -0.42
CA TYR A 33 -2.51 19.62 -1.09
C TYR A 33 -3.48 18.68 -0.34
N ASN A 34 -4.76 18.73 -0.73
CA ASN A 34 -5.68 17.65 -0.39
C ASN A 34 -5.44 16.48 -1.36
N PHE A 35 -5.28 15.29 -0.82
CA PHE A 35 -4.93 14.09 -1.58
C PHE A 35 -6.12 13.13 -1.67
N ASP A 36 -6.39 12.73 -2.91
CA ASP A 36 -7.47 11.81 -3.29
C ASP A 36 -8.88 12.33 -3.02
N LEU A 37 -9.87 11.56 -3.46
CA LEU A 37 -11.29 11.77 -3.15
C LEU A 37 -11.99 10.41 -3.30
N GLN A 38 -12.39 9.84 -2.16
CA GLN A 38 -13.07 8.56 -2.07
C GLN A 38 -14.48 8.74 -1.52
N THR A 39 -15.35 7.76 -1.75
CA THR A 39 -16.73 7.77 -1.24
C THR A 39 -17.07 6.45 -0.55
N ASP A 40 -17.83 6.55 0.55
CA ASP A 40 -18.45 5.38 1.18
C ASP A 40 -19.82 5.07 0.58
N ASP A 41 -20.47 4.00 1.03
CA ASP A 41 -21.78 3.59 0.51
C ASP A 41 -22.93 4.53 0.94
N LEU A 42 -22.66 5.45 1.87
CA LEU A 42 -23.60 6.50 2.29
C LEU A 42 -23.40 7.79 1.49
N GLY A 43 -22.42 7.84 0.59
CA GLY A 43 -22.10 9.00 -0.23
C GLY A 43 -21.25 10.07 0.48
N ASN A 44 -20.70 9.78 1.67
CA ASN A 44 -19.76 10.69 2.31
C ASN A 44 -18.45 10.72 1.52
N PHE A 45 -17.84 11.90 1.43
CA PHE A 45 -16.56 12.11 0.76
C PHE A 45 -15.39 12.07 1.73
N TYR A 46 -14.30 11.45 1.32
CA TYR A 46 -13.08 11.30 2.11
C TYR A 46 -11.85 11.77 1.33
N PHE A 47 -10.97 12.53 1.98
CA PHE A 47 -9.67 12.92 1.44
C PHE A 47 -8.62 13.06 2.55
N ALA A 48 -7.35 12.98 2.18
CA ALA A 48 -6.23 13.12 3.11
C ALA A 48 -5.60 14.52 3.06
N LYS A 49 -5.12 15.02 4.20
CA LYS A 49 -4.30 16.23 4.33
C LYS A 49 -2.88 15.87 4.74
N ALA A 50 -1.90 16.62 4.24
CA ALA A 50 -0.51 16.47 4.68
C ALA A 50 -0.34 16.94 6.14
N GLY A 51 0.52 16.29 6.91
CA GLY A 51 0.91 16.69 8.25
C GLY A 51 2.32 17.29 8.35
N GLN A 52 3.15 17.12 7.33
CA GLN A 52 4.42 17.83 7.19
C GLN A 52 4.41 18.72 5.95
N TYR A 53 5.32 19.72 5.96
CA TYR A 53 5.42 20.75 4.92
C TYR A 53 4.08 21.44 4.66
N THR A 54 3.33 21.71 5.72
CA THR A 54 1.98 22.25 5.66
C THR A 54 1.78 23.42 6.63
N GLN A 55 0.76 24.22 6.35
CA GLN A 55 0.17 25.23 7.21
C GLN A 55 -1.27 24.88 7.58
N HIS A 56 -1.68 23.61 7.39
CA HIS A 56 -3.00 23.19 7.81
C HIS A 56 -3.17 23.34 9.32
N HIS A 57 -4.31 23.86 9.74
CA HIS A 57 -4.69 23.87 11.14
C HIS A 57 -5.31 22.53 11.59
N ARG A 58 -5.61 21.60 10.66
CA ARG A 58 -5.87 20.17 10.91
C ARG A 58 -4.87 19.29 10.16
N PRO A 59 -3.58 19.32 10.55
CA PRO A 59 -2.49 18.67 9.82
C PRO A 59 -2.57 17.14 9.88
N GLY A 60 -2.29 16.47 8.76
CA GLY A 60 -2.08 15.01 8.75
C GLY A 60 -3.35 14.21 8.98
N THR A 61 -4.50 14.68 8.49
CA THR A 61 -5.83 14.14 8.79
C THR A 61 -6.46 13.43 7.61
N ILE A 62 -7.33 12.47 7.90
CA ILE A 62 -8.38 12.02 6.98
C ILE A 62 -9.64 12.81 7.30
N MET A 63 -10.12 13.56 6.31
CA MET A 63 -11.32 14.37 6.41
C MET A 63 -12.52 13.60 5.86
N LYS A 64 -13.68 13.73 6.50
CA LYS A 64 -14.99 13.24 6.03
C LYS A 64 -15.95 14.40 5.82
N ILE A 65 -16.70 14.38 4.72
CA ILE A 65 -17.67 15.40 4.34
C ILE A 65 -18.99 14.72 3.99
N PRO A 66 -20.13 15.13 4.58
CA PRO A 66 -21.43 14.55 4.25
C PRO A 66 -21.81 14.69 2.76
N PRO A 67 -22.65 13.80 2.21
CA PRO A 67 -23.08 13.86 0.81
C PRO A 67 -23.78 15.17 0.43
N GLU A 68 -24.43 15.82 1.39
CA GLU A 68 -25.08 17.13 1.26
C GLU A 68 -24.12 18.32 1.44
N GLY A 69 -22.87 18.06 1.81
CA GLY A 69 -21.87 19.06 2.16
C GLY A 69 -21.92 19.44 3.65
N GLY A 70 -21.47 20.65 3.98
CA GLY A 70 -21.48 21.16 5.36
C GLY A 70 -20.20 20.91 6.15
N ARG A 71 -20.35 20.59 7.44
CA ARG A 71 -19.21 20.52 8.38
C ARG A 71 -18.37 19.28 8.13
N ALA A 72 -17.08 19.47 7.87
CA ALA A 72 -16.15 18.37 7.77
C ALA A 72 -15.75 17.81 9.14
N GLU A 73 -15.48 16.52 9.20
CA GLU A 73 -15.06 15.78 10.39
C GLU A 73 -13.67 15.18 10.18
N VAL A 74 -12.87 15.15 11.25
CA VAL A 74 -11.60 14.41 11.25
C VAL A 74 -11.90 12.98 11.65
N VAL A 75 -11.62 12.04 10.76
CA VAL A 75 -11.86 10.61 10.99
C VAL A 75 -10.64 9.94 11.61
N ALA A 76 -9.46 10.28 11.12
CA ALA A 76 -8.19 9.76 11.61
C ALA A 76 -7.08 10.80 11.38
N TRP A 77 -5.92 10.59 11.98
CA TRP A 77 -4.87 11.60 12.05
C TRP A 77 -3.46 10.99 12.11
N GLY A 78 -2.43 11.82 12.16
CA GLY A 78 -1.04 11.34 12.20
C GLY A 78 -0.45 10.95 10.85
N LEU A 79 -0.95 11.50 9.74
CA LEU A 79 -0.32 11.36 8.43
C LEU A 79 0.80 12.39 8.26
N ARG A 80 1.86 12.01 7.56
CA ARG A 80 3.00 12.88 7.24
C ARG A 80 2.81 13.54 5.88
N THR A 81 2.95 12.78 4.82
CA THR A 81 2.96 13.20 3.42
C THR A 81 2.21 12.15 2.61
N PRO A 82 0.89 11.98 2.87
CA PRO A 82 0.09 11.02 2.16
C PRO A 82 0.00 11.44 0.69
N ASN A 83 -0.21 10.46 -0.19
CA ASN A 83 -0.43 10.75 -1.61
C ASN A 83 -1.65 10.01 -2.15
N GLY A 84 -1.77 8.73 -1.81
CA GLY A 84 -2.84 7.87 -2.29
C GLY A 84 -3.83 7.48 -1.22
N MET A 85 -5.10 7.39 -1.60
CA MET A 85 -6.10 6.63 -0.87
C MET A 85 -6.69 5.54 -1.76
N GLY A 86 -7.39 4.61 -1.13
CA GLY A 86 -8.21 3.60 -1.79
C GLY A 86 -9.30 3.11 -0.85
N ARG A 87 -10.05 2.11 -1.29
CA ARG A 87 -11.10 1.47 -0.50
C ARG A 87 -11.00 -0.04 -0.71
N LEU A 88 -10.99 -0.80 0.38
CA LEU A 88 -11.01 -2.26 0.38
C LEU A 88 -12.43 -2.79 0.08
N ALA A 89 -12.54 -4.07 -0.25
CA ALA A 89 -13.83 -4.73 -0.49
C ALA A 89 -14.77 -4.69 0.73
N ASP A 90 -14.21 -4.70 1.94
CA ASP A 90 -14.97 -4.65 3.20
C ASP A 90 -15.41 -3.23 3.58
N GLY A 91 -15.07 -2.23 2.75
CA GLY A 91 -15.45 -0.84 2.94
C GLY A 91 -14.44 0.01 3.72
N ARG A 92 -13.41 -0.58 4.34
CA ARG A 92 -12.34 0.20 4.99
C ARG A 92 -11.59 1.02 3.95
N PHE A 93 -11.26 2.27 4.29
CA PHE A 93 -10.38 3.09 3.44
C PHE A 93 -8.93 2.71 3.67
N THR A 94 -8.09 2.88 2.65
CA THR A 94 -6.64 2.79 2.78
C THR A 94 -6.00 4.15 2.56
N VAL A 95 -4.86 4.39 3.18
CA VAL A 95 -3.99 5.51 2.87
C VAL A 95 -2.56 5.04 2.75
N SER A 96 -1.86 5.52 1.73
CA SER A 96 -0.41 5.38 1.68
C SER A 96 0.30 6.66 2.09
N ASP A 97 1.42 6.50 2.81
CA ASP A 97 2.25 7.60 3.27
C ASP A 97 3.72 7.39 2.90
N ASN A 98 4.42 8.49 2.63
CA ASN A 98 5.81 8.49 2.19
C ASN A 98 6.77 8.57 3.39
N GLN A 99 7.89 7.85 3.28
CA GLN A 99 8.97 7.84 4.27
C GLN A 99 9.48 9.26 4.60
N GLY A 100 9.79 9.50 5.88
CA GLY A 100 10.48 10.69 6.36
C GLY A 100 10.51 10.76 7.90
N PRO A 101 10.57 11.95 8.52
CA PRO A 101 10.55 12.06 9.97
C PRO A 101 9.29 11.42 10.54
N TRP A 102 9.47 10.52 11.50
CA TRP A 102 8.42 9.71 12.12
C TRP A 102 7.69 8.73 11.18
N MET A 103 8.15 8.60 9.93
CA MET A 103 7.69 7.61 8.97
C MET A 103 8.87 6.73 8.54
N PRO A 104 9.10 5.58 9.21
CA PRO A 104 10.32 4.79 9.05
C PRO A 104 10.57 4.26 7.63
N ALA A 105 9.49 3.90 6.94
CA ALA A 105 9.45 3.52 5.52
C ALA A 105 8.16 4.05 4.88
N GLY A 106 8.00 3.88 3.56
CA GLY A 106 6.68 4.05 2.95
C GLY A 106 5.72 3.00 3.52
N LYS A 107 4.41 3.27 3.51
CA LYS A 107 3.44 2.34 4.10
C LYS A 107 2.08 2.44 3.47
N ILE A 108 1.24 1.41 3.67
CA ILE A 108 -0.20 1.47 3.43
C ILE A 108 -0.92 1.04 4.71
N SER A 109 -1.78 1.92 5.22
CA SER A 109 -2.57 1.68 6.44
C SER A 109 -4.05 1.55 6.08
N ALA A 110 -4.78 0.69 6.79
CA ALA A 110 -6.24 0.73 6.80
C ALA A 110 -6.68 1.82 7.77
N ILE A 111 -7.67 2.62 7.36
CA ILE A 111 -8.18 3.75 8.14
C ILE A 111 -9.25 3.26 9.11
N GLU A 112 -8.97 3.45 10.40
CA GLU A 112 -9.89 3.21 11.50
C GLU A 112 -10.29 4.56 12.14
N PRO A 113 -11.57 4.77 12.50
CA PRO A 113 -11.99 5.98 13.19
C PRO A 113 -11.22 6.20 14.50
N GLY A 114 -10.63 7.38 14.66
CA GLY A 114 -9.79 7.76 15.80
C GLY A 114 -8.32 7.39 15.67
N GLY A 115 -7.94 6.59 14.66
CA GLY A 115 -6.58 6.07 14.49
C GLY A 115 -5.53 7.18 14.30
N PHE A 116 -4.35 6.94 14.87
CA PHE A 116 -3.16 7.77 14.75
C PHE A 116 -2.06 7.04 13.98
N TYR A 117 -1.67 7.56 12.81
CA TYR A 117 -0.73 6.90 11.91
C TYR A 117 0.73 7.34 12.04
N GLY A 118 1.12 7.90 13.19
CA GLY A 118 2.53 7.97 13.59
C GLY A 118 3.29 9.27 13.27
N ASN A 119 2.74 10.21 12.50
CA ASN A 119 3.43 11.48 12.27
C ASN A 119 3.31 12.40 13.49
N MET A 120 4.45 12.73 14.09
CA MET A 120 4.55 13.61 15.25
C MET A 120 4.76 15.07 14.82
N PRO A 121 4.48 16.05 15.71
CA PRO A 121 4.42 17.45 15.33
C PRO A 121 5.81 18.02 15.03
N THR A 122 5.88 18.94 14.06
CA THR A 122 7.12 19.64 13.68
C THR A 122 7.10 21.13 14.03
N THR A 123 5.95 21.66 14.44
CA THR A 123 5.78 23.05 14.87
C THR A 123 5.00 23.14 16.19
N PRO A 124 5.10 24.26 16.95
CA PRO A 124 4.33 24.46 18.18
C PRO A 124 2.81 24.41 17.97
N GLU A 125 2.33 24.82 16.79
CA GLU A 125 0.91 24.76 16.44
C GLU A 125 0.43 23.33 16.26
N GLN A 126 1.21 22.52 15.53
CA GLN A 126 0.93 21.08 15.38
C GLN A 126 0.99 20.37 16.74
N ASP A 127 1.96 20.70 17.59
CA ASP A 127 2.09 20.12 18.93
C ASP A 127 0.82 20.37 19.75
N ARG A 128 0.34 21.62 19.82
CA ARG A 128 -0.94 21.94 20.48
C ARG A 128 -2.10 21.17 19.88
N TRP A 129 -2.24 21.16 18.56
CA TRP A 129 -3.35 20.47 17.91
C TRP A 129 -3.38 18.97 18.23
N LEU A 130 -2.23 18.30 18.17
CA LEU A 130 -2.11 16.87 18.45
C LEU A 130 -2.41 16.56 19.92
N LYS A 131 -1.88 17.36 20.86
CA LYS A 131 -2.20 17.24 22.29
C LYS A 131 -3.69 17.43 22.54
N ASP A 132 -4.29 18.47 21.98
CA ASP A 132 -5.72 18.76 22.15
C ASP A 132 -6.60 17.62 21.61
N HIS A 133 -6.18 16.97 20.51
CA HIS A 133 -6.88 15.80 19.97
C HIS A 133 -6.68 14.51 20.78
N ASN A 134 -5.59 14.42 21.55
CA ASN A 134 -5.20 13.23 22.31
C ASN A 134 -5.20 13.49 23.83
N GLY A 135 -6.24 14.15 24.34
CA GLY A 135 -6.48 14.28 25.78
C GLY A 135 -5.44 15.11 26.55
N GLY A 136 -4.63 15.92 25.86
CA GLY A 136 -3.62 16.82 26.42
C GLY A 136 -2.17 16.32 26.28
N GLU A 137 -1.95 15.11 25.78
CA GLU A 137 -0.61 14.51 25.64
C GLU A 137 -0.32 14.10 24.20
N LEU A 138 0.97 14.00 23.83
CA LEU A 138 1.33 13.46 22.52
C LEU A 138 1.23 11.93 22.53
N PRO A 139 0.87 11.30 21.41
CA PRO A 139 0.92 9.85 21.29
C PRO A 139 2.32 9.27 21.54
N ASP A 140 2.37 8.11 22.18
CA ASP A 140 3.59 7.32 22.41
C ASP A 140 3.62 6.02 21.59
N HIS A 141 2.56 5.74 20.84
CA HIS A 141 2.41 4.65 19.88
C HIS A 141 1.60 5.13 18.68
N PHE A 142 1.48 4.28 17.65
CA PHE A 142 0.67 4.54 16.46
C PHE A 142 0.04 3.25 15.94
N ASP A 143 -1.01 3.37 15.15
CA ASP A 143 -1.67 2.26 14.48
C ASP A 143 -0.82 1.78 13.31
N GLU A 144 -0.39 0.51 13.39
CA GLU A 144 0.52 -0.10 12.43
C GLU A 144 -0.12 -0.20 11.02
N PRO A 145 0.65 0.03 9.94
CA PRO A 145 0.18 -0.23 8.60
C PRO A 145 0.10 -1.73 8.34
N PHE A 146 -0.82 -2.20 7.50
CA PHE A 146 -0.81 -3.61 7.12
C PHE A 146 0.39 -3.99 6.22
N ILE A 147 1.08 -3.00 5.64
CA ILE A 147 2.32 -3.19 4.88
C ILE A 147 3.27 -2.00 5.02
N TRP A 148 4.53 -2.30 5.33
CA TRP A 148 5.68 -1.43 5.14
C TRP A 148 6.31 -1.64 3.76
N MET A 149 6.75 -0.55 3.14
CA MET A 149 7.31 -0.50 1.79
C MET A 149 8.64 0.27 1.83
N PRO A 150 9.79 -0.42 1.78
CA PRO A 150 11.10 0.23 1.81
C PRO A 150 11.34 0.97 0.49
N GLN A 151 12.23 1.97 0.49
CA GLN A 151 12.52 2.76 -0.71
C GLN A 151 12.98 1.90 -1.90
N GLU A 152 13.70 0.81 -1.62
CA GLU A 152 14.14 -0.14 -2.64
C GLU A 152 12.97 -0.85 -3.31
N LEU A 153 11.79 -0.94 -2.68
CA LEU A 153 10.55 -1.41 -3.29
C LEU A 153 9.77 -0.25 -3.91
N ASP A 154 9.48 0.79 -3.14
CA ASP A 154 8.74 1.98 -3.58
C ASP A 154 9.28 3.22 -2.85
N ASN A 155 9.86 4.15 -3.62
CA ASN A 155 10.44 5.38 -3.10
C ASN A 155 9.44 6.54 -3.02
N SER A 156 8.28 6.42 -3.67
CA SER A 156 7.18 7.37 -3.47
C SER A 156 5.82 6.76 -3.79
N CYS A 157 5.00 6.63 -2.75
CA CYS A 157 3.72 5.95 -2.82
C CYS A 157 2.69 6.75 -3.62
N GLY A 158 1.83 6.06 -4.38
CA GLY A 158 0.66 6.58 -5.08
C GLY A 158 -0.66 5.99 -4.54
N GLY A 159 -1.74 6.09 -5.31
CA GLY A 159 -3.08 5.62 -4.97
C GLY A 159 -3.22 4.10 -4.86
N GLN A 160 -4.32 3.65 -4.27
CA GLN A 160 -4.74 2.25 -4.31
C GLN A 160 -6.09 2.12 -5.02
N VAL A 161 -6.35 0.94 -5.61
CA VAL A 161 -7.66 0.58 -6.14
C VAL A 161 -7.94 -0.89 -5.86
N TRP A 162 -9.13 -1.18 -5.33
CA TRP A 162 -9.63 -2.55 -5.29
C TRP A 162 -10.29 -2.88 -6.63
N VAL A 163 -9.92 -4.01 -7.22
CA VAL A 163 -10.45 -4.44 -8.52
C VAL A 163 -11.30 -5.68 -8.33
N ASP A 164 -12.62 -5.52 -8.26
CA ASP A 164 -13.54 -6.66 -8.07
C ASP A 164 -14.11 -7.20 -9.39
N ASP A 165 -13.90 -6.48 -10.50
CA ASP A 165 -14.49 -6.87 -11.78
C ASP A 165 -13.81 -8.13 -12.34
N PRO A 166 -14.54 -9.23 -12.57
CA PRO A 166 -13.96 -10.49 -13.04
C PRO A 166 -13.36 -10.38 -14.45
N ARG A 167 -13.72 -9.36 -15.23
CA ARG A 167 -13.10 -9.08 -16.55
C ARG A 167 -11.63 -8.68 -16.43
N PHE A 168 -11.17 -8.31 -15.23
CA PHE A 168 -9.75 -8.06 -14.95
C PHE A 168 -8.94 -9.35 -14.76
N GLY A 169 -9.58 -10.52 -14.83
CA GLY A 169 -8.93 -11.81 -14.86
C GLY A 169 -8.29 -12.19 -13.52
N PRO A 170 -7.06 -12.72 -13.51
CA PRO A 170 -6.46 -13.33 -12.32
C PRO A 170 -6.17 -12.34 -11.17
N LEU A 171 -6.21 -11.03 -11.45
CA LEU A 171 -6.05 -9.97 -10.46
C LEU A 171 -7.37 -9.40 -9.94
N ALA A 172 -8.52 -9.96 -10.36
CA ALA A 172 -9.80 -9.63 -9.75
C ALA A 172 -9.81 -10.08 -8.27
N GLY A 173 -10.51 -9.31 -7.42
CA GLY A 173 -10.51 -9.49 -5.96
C GLY A 173 -9.20 -9.07 -5.28
N ARG A 174 -8.41 -8.18 -5.89
CA ARG A 174 -7.13 -7.71 -5.33
C ARG A 174 -7.08 -6.20 -5.14
N LEU A 175 -6.32 -5.78 -4.13
CA LEU A 175 -5.88 -4.41 -4.00
C LEU A 175 -4.63 -4.19 -4.86
N LEU A 176 -4.68 -3.21 -5.74
CA LEU A 176 -3.52 -2.72 -6.48
C LEU A 176 -3.02 -1.42 -5.85
N HIS A 177 -1.70 -1.26 -5.83
CA HIS A 177 -1.03 -0.03 -5.41
C HIS A 177 -0.21 0.55 -6.56
N ALA A 178 -0.29 1.87 -6.76
CA ALA A 178 0.57 2.59 -7.67
C ALA A 178 1.80 3.18 -6.96
N SER A 179 2.97 3.09 -7.59
CA SER A 179 4.14 3.89 -7.22
C SER A 179 4.23 5.13 -8.09
N PHE A 180 4.25 6.29 -7.44
CA PHE A 180 4.58 7.55 -8.09
C PHE A 180 6.07 7.62 -8.44
N GLY A 181 6.94 7.22 -7.52
CA GLY A 181 8.38 7.35 -7.70
C GLY A 181 8.91 6.42 -8.80
N LYS A 182 8.43 5.18 -8.85
CA LYS A 182 8.92 4.21 -9.82
C LYS A 182 8.09 4.15 -11.09
N GLY A 183 6.83 4.54 -11.06
CA GLY A 183 5.90 4.26 -12.16
C GLY A 183 5.57 2.77 -12.27
N TRP A 184 5.48 2.07 -11.13
CA TRP A 184 5.15 0.64 -11.09
C TRP A 184 3.78 0.45 -10.48
N LEU A 185 3.14 -0.67 -10.82
CA LEU A 185 1.99 -1.16 -10.07
C LEU A 185 2.39 -2.41 -9.30
N TYR A 186 1.78 -2.57 -8.13
CA TYR A 186 1.94 -3.75 -7.29
C TYR A 186 0.57 -4.37 -7.02
N SER A 187 0.56 -5.70 -6.87
CA SER A 187 -0.57 -6.44 -6.32
C SER A 187 -0.31 -6.74 -4.86
N LEU A 188 -1.35 -6.69 -4.03
CA LEU A 188 -1.27 -7.06 -2.63
C LEU A 188 -2.04 -8.36 -2.35
N SER A 189 -1.44 -9.20 -1.51
CA SER A 189 -2.06 -10.36 -0.89
C SER A 189 -2.35 -10.02 0.57
N LEU A 190 -3.59 -9.68 0.88
CA LEU A 190 -4.04 -9.38 2.24
C LEU A 190 -4.29 -10.68 3.01
N GLN A 191 -3.98 -10.65 4.30
CA GLN A 191 -4.24 -11.72 5.24
C GLN A 191 -4.74 -11.14 6.56
N GLU A 192 -5.88 -11.64 7.03
CA GLU A 192 -6.37 -11.39 8.38
C GLU A 192 -5.86 -12.51 9.32
N VAL A 193 -5.27 -12.13 10.46
CA VAL A 193 -4.81 -13.04 11.50
C VAL A 193 -5.29 -12.52 12.85
N GLY A 194 -6.42 -13.07 13.32
CA GLY A 194 -7.09 -12.52 14.50
C GLY A 194 -7.70 -11.16 14.18
N ASP A 195 -7.28 -10.12 14.91
CA ASP A 195 -7.65 -8.72 14.69
C ASP A 195 -6.63 -7.94 13.85
N GLN A 196 -5.53 -8.58 13.44
CA GLN A 196 -4.47 -7.95 12.66
C GLN A 196 -4.66 -8.19 11.17
N THR A 197 -4.65 -7.11 10.39
CA THR A 197 -4.49 -7.16 8.94
C THR A 197 -3.01 -7.02 8.60
N GLN A 198 -2.48 -7.93 7.79
CA GLN A 198 -1.13 -7.85 7.24
C GLN A 198 -1.14 -8.20 5.76
N ALA A 199 -0.10 -7.81 5.03
CA ALA A 199 -0.06 -8.06 3.59
C ALA A 199 1.33 -8.41 3.09
N ALA A 200 1.34 -9.12 1.95
CA ALA A 200 2.48 -9.18 1.04
C ALA A 200 2.22 -8.31 -0.19
N ILE A 201 3.29 -7.79 -0.78
CA ILE A 201 3.26 -6.96 -1.98
C ILE A 201 4.25 -7.49 -3.02
N MET A 202 3.79 -7.58 -4.27
CA MET A 202 4.53 -8.09 -5.43
C MET A 202 4.40 -7.12 -6.59
N SER A 203 5.48 -6.95 -7.35
CA SER A 203 5.51 -6.06 -8.51
C SER A 203 4.78 -6.68 -9.70
N LEU A 204 3.98 -5.88 -10.42
CA LEU A 204 3.51 -6.27 -11.74
C LEU A 204 4.65 -6.11 -12.76
N PRO A 205 4.72 -6.94 -13.82
CA PRO A 205 5.89 -7.05 -14.70
C PRO A 205 6.05 -5.89 -15.70
N HIS A 206 5.43 -4.74 -15.43
CA HIS A 206 5.35 -3.60 -16.34
C HIS A 206 5.56 -2.28 -15.60
N GLN A 207 6.52 -1.51 -16.06
CA GLN A 207 6.69 -0.11 -15.69
C GLN A 207 5.85 0.77 -16.63
N TRP A 208 5.21 1.77 -16.06
CA TRP A 208 4.42 2.78 -16.75
C TRP A 208 5.32 3.88 -17.31
N GLU A 209 4.78 4.66 -18.25
CA GLU A 209 5.55 5.68 -18.95
C GLU A 209 5.93 6.86 -18.06
N ALA A 210 5.25 7.07 -16.93
CA ALA A 210 5.56 8.08 -15.93
C ALA A 210 5.27 7.54 -14.53
N GLY A 211 5.54 8.35 -13.50
CA GLY A 211 5.05 8.05 -12.16
C GLY A 211 3.54 7.87 -12.16
N VAL A 212 3.01 6.88 -11.43
CA VAL A 212 1.57 6.59 -11.40
C VAL A 212 0.99 7.02 -10.06
N MET A 213 -0.07 7.83 -10.09
CA MET A 213 -0.62 8.45 -8.88
C MET A 213 -2.03 7.98 -8.56
N ARG A 214 -2.90 7.85 -9.56
CA ARG A 214 -4.32 7.55 -9.35
C ARG A 214 -4.74 6.42 -10.25
N LEU A 215 -5.53 5.51 -9.71
CA LEU A 215 -6.08 4.36 -10.40
C LEU A 215 -7.59 4.35 -10.25
N ARG A 216 -8.30 3.94 -11.31
CA ARG A 216 -9.75 3.69 -11.30
C ARG A 216 -10.06 2.48 -12.18
N VAL A 217 -11.02 1.67 -11.74
CA VAL A 217 -11.63 0.64 -12.60
C VAL A 217 -12.64 1.33 -13.51
N ASN A 218 -12.52 1.16 -14.82
CA ASN A 218 -13.50 1.67 -15.76
C ASN A 218 -14.71 0.71 -15.79
N PRO A 219 -15.92 1.14 -15.38
CA PRO A 219 -17.07 0.24 -15.35
C PRO A 219 -17.46 -0.29 -16.74
N ALA A 220 -17.11 0.43 -17.82
CA ALA A 220 -17.45 0.01 -19.19
C ALA A 220 -16.75 -1.29 -19.59
N ASP A 221 -15.47 -1.47 -19.24
CA ASP A 221 -14.66 -2.62 -19.66
C ASP A 221 -14.09 -3.47 -18.51
N GLY A 222 -14.25 -3.02 -17.26
CA GLY A 222 -13.75 -3.71 -16.07
C GLY A 222 -12.24 -3.67 -15.92
N GLN A 223 -11.55 -2.79 -16.66
CA GLN A 223 -10.09 -2.71 -16.66
C GLN A 223 -9.60 -1.53 -15.82
N VAL A 224 -8.31 -1.56 -15.46
CA VAL A 224 -7.70 -0.53 -14.62
C VAL A 224 -7.09 0.55 -15.48
N TYR A 225 -7.52 1.78 -15.25
CA TYR A 225 -6.95 2.97 -15.85
C TYR A 225 -6.19 3.76 -14.80
N GLY A 226 -5.05 4.32 -15.19
CA GLY A 226 -4.21 5.11 -14.30
C GLY A 226 -3.75 6.39 -14.95
N VAL A 227 -3.56 7.40 -14.12
CA VAL A 227 -2.93 8.66 -14.50
C VAL A 227 -1.77 8.96 -13.56
N GLY A 228 -0.80 9.70 -14.09
CA GLY A 228 0.22 10.31 -13.27
C GLY A 228 1.21 11.12 -14.09
N LEU A 229 2.26 11.57 -13.40
CA LEU A 229 3.28 12.46 -13.92
C LEU A 229 4.65 12.02 -13.42
N SER A 230 5.71 12.46 -14.08
CA SER A 230 7.07 12.29 -13.55
C SER A 230 7.46 13.53 -12.76
N GLY A 231 7.85 13.31 -11.51
CA GLY A 231 8.31 14.37 -10.60
C GLY A 231 9.64 14.03 -9.95
N TRP A 232 9.81 14.49 -8.71
CA TRP A 232 11.00 14.17 -7.92
C TRP A 232 11.20 12.65 -7.81
N GLN A 233 12.36 12.16 -8.26
CA GLN A 233 12.70 10.73 -8.32
C GLN A 233 11.68 9.86 -9.08
N GLY A 234 11.05 10.40 -10.13
CA GLY A 234 10.22 9.63 -11.06
C GLY A 234 11.00 8.53 -11.81
N PRO A 235 10.31 7.69 -12.60
CA PRO A 235 10.93 6.63 -13.37
C PRO A 235 12.07 7.15 -14.25
N ALA A 236 13.20 6.44 -14.26
CA ALA A 236 14.31 6.78 -15.13
C ALA A 236 13.87 6.74 -16.59
N GLY A 237 13.99 7.87 -17.30
CA GLY A 237 13.54 8.00 -18.69
C GLY A 237 12.02 8.09 -18.87
N GLY A 238 11.26 8.31 -17.78
CA GLY A 238 9.82 8.53 -17.85
C GLY A 238 9.44 9.81 -18.61
N LYS A 239 8.25 9.80 -19.21
CA LYS A 239 7.58 10.96 -19.79
C LYS A 239 7.08 11.91 -18.69
N ASP A 240 6.76 13.15 -19.07
CA ASP A 240 6.21 14.14 -18.13
C ASP A 240 4.89 13.68 -17.48
N GLY A 241 4.08 12.92 -18.21
CA GLY A 241 2.91 12.25 -17.66
C GLY A 241 2.34 11.16 -18.53
N CYS A 242 1.38 10.43 -17.97
CA CYS A 242 0.77 9.28 -18.61
C CYS A 242 -0.73 9.18 -18.26
N PHE A 243 -1.49 8.68 -19.23
CA PHE A 243 -2.79 8.07 -19.02
C PHE A 243 -2.75 6.71 -19.71
N GLN A 244 -2.77 5.62 -18.94
CA GLN A 244 -2.62 4.28 -19.48
C GLN A 244 -3.67 3.33 -18.90
N ARG A 245 -3.94 2.27 -19.66
CA ARG A 245 -4.82 1.17 -19.27
C ARG A 245 -4.00 -0.09 -19.06
N LEU A 246 -4.08 -0.66 -17.86
CA LEU A 246 -3.73 -2.04 -17.60
C LEU A 246 -4.95 -2.91 -17.87
N ARG A 247 -4.81 -3.93 -18.73
CA ARG A 247 -5.91 -4.82 -19.07
C ARG A 247 -5.49 -6.28 -19.08
N TYR A 248 -6.44 -7.15 -18.72
CA TYR A 248 -6.30 -8.57 -18.97
C TYR A 248 -6.51 -8.88 -20.46
N THR A 249 -5.68 -9.77 -21.01
CA THR A 249 -5.70 -10.10 -22.45
C THR A 249 -6.33 -11.46 -22.74
N GLY A 250 -6.81 -12.19 -21.73
CA GLY A 250 -7.27 -13.57 -21.86
C GLY A 250 -6.15 -14.62 -21.94
N LYS A 251 -4.88 -14.19 -21.97
CA LYS A 251 -3.72 -15.09 -21.97
C LYS A 251 -3.34 -15.50 -20.55
N PRO A 252 -2.73 -16.68 -20.33
CA PRO A 252 -2.14 -17.03 -19.05
C PRO A 252 -1.14 -15.96 -18.58
N CYS A 253 -1.17 -15.64 -17.29
CA CYS A 253 -0.20 -14.76 -16.65
C CYS A 253 0.54 -15.58 -15.60
N ARG A 254 1.88 -15.59 -15.65
CA ARG A 254 2.73 -16.29 -14.67
C ARG A 254 3.04 -15.32 -13.54
N MET A 255 2.47 -15.58 -12.37
CA MET A 255 2.62 -14.71 -11.21
C MET A 255 2.40 -15.49 -9.91
N ILE A 256 2.81 -14.89 -8.80
CA ILE A 256 2.36 -15.29 -7.47
C ILE A 256 0.98 -14.67 -7.26
N ASP A 257 -0.02 -15.53 -7.04
CA ASP A 257 -1.39 -15.13 -6.80
C ASP A 257 -1.58 -14.65 -5.35
N SER A 258 -1.09 -15.42 -4.38
CA SER A 258 -1.28 -15.14 -2.96
C SER A 258 -0.07 -15.56 -2.12
N VAL A 259 0.15 -14.85 -1.02
CA VAL A 259 1.17 -15.15 -0.02
C VAL A 259 0.53 -15.06 1.36
N TYR A 260 0.75 -16.08 2.18
CA TYR A 260 0.22 -16.17 3.53
C TYR A 260 1.32 -16.51 4.54
N VAL A 261 1.28 -15.89 5.71
CA VAL A 261 1.97 -16.38 6.89
C VAL A 261 1.23 -17.60 7.41
N THR A 262 1.99 -18.63 7.75
CA THR A 262 1.52 -19.90 8.31
C THR A 262 2.19 -20.11 9.66
N PRO A 263 1.71 -21.06 10.50
CA PRO A 263 2.34 -21.35 11.78
C PRO A 263 3.83 -21.73 11.67
N THR A 264 4.24 -22.27 10.53
CA THR A 264 5.60 -22.79 10.31
C THR A 264 6.46 -21.96 9.35
N GLY A 265 5.94 -20.87 8.79
CA GLY A 265 6.64 -20.07 7.78
C GLY A 265 5.67 -19.39 6.81
N LEU A 266 5.87 -19.57 5.50
CA LEU A 266 5.07 -18.91 4.46
C LEU A 266 4.42 -19.93 3.52
N ARG A 267 3.26 -19.60 2.97
CA ARG A 267 2.63 -20.29 1.84
C ARG A 267 2.52 -19.36 0.65
N LEU A 268 3.03 -19.80 -0.49
CA LEU A 268 2.96 -19.10 -1.77
C LEU A 268 2.03 -19.89 -2.70
N VAL A 269 1.07 -19.20 -3.30
CA VAL A 269 0.16 -19.76 -4.31
C VAL A 269 0.52 -19.14 -5.65
N PHE A 270 0.86 -19.95 -6.64
CA PHE A 270 1.23 -19.51 -7.99
C PHE A 270 0.04 -19.67 -8.94
N SER A 271 -0.05 -18.83 -9.97
CA SER A 271 -1.06 -18.98 -11.02
C SER A 271 -0.78 -20.17 -11.95
N PHE A 272 0.43 -20.73 -11.90
CA PHE A 272 0.95 -21.76 -12.78
C PHE A 272 1.67 -22.86 -11.98
N PRO A 273 1.75 -24.10 -12.50
CA PRO A 273 2.46 -25.18 -11.82
C PRO A 273 3.98 -24.94 -11.85
N VAL A 274 4.61 -25.02 -10.69
CA VAL A 274 6.06 -24.84 -10.53
C VAL A 274 6.83 -26.15 -10.68
N ASP A 275 8.08 -26.08 -11.13
CA ASP A 275 8.97 -27.25 -11.18
C ASP A 275 9.52 -27.59 -9.79
N SER A 276 9.11 -28.74 -9.25
CA SER A 276 9.55 -29.24 -7.95
C SER A 276 11.06 -29.39 -7.80
N GLN A 277 11.82 -29.56 -8.88
CA GLN A 277 13.27 -29.68 -8.80
C GLN A 277 13.94 -28.35 -8.47
N THR A 278 13.65 -27.28 -9.23
CA THR A 278 14.17 -25.93 -8.91
C THR A 278 13.63 -25.42 -7.57
N MET A 279 12.42 -25.80 -7.18
CA MET A 279 11.86 -25.48 -5.87
C MET A 279 12.70 -25.98 -4.69
N GLY A 280 13.17 -27.24 -4.74
CA GLY A 280 13.90 -27.87 -3.64
C GLY A 280 15.35 -27.39 -3.47
N GLN A 281 15.85 -26.57 -4.39
CA GLN A 281 17.21 -26.01 -4.39
C GLN A 281 17.28 -24.76 -3.51
N ARG A 282 18.07 -24.81 -2.43
CA ARG A 282 18.17 -23.71 -1.46
C ARG A 282 18.71 -22.42 -2.09
N GLU A 283 19.61 -22.54 -3.05
CA GLU A 283 20.22 -21.43 -3.80
C GLU A 283 19.21 -20.60 -4.60
N ASN A 284 18.02 -21.16 -4.89
CA ASN A 284 16.94 -20.46 -5.56
C ASN A 284 16.11 -19.59 -4.63
N TRP A 285 16.46 -19.53 -3.35
CA TRP A 285 15.75 -18.78 -2.33
C TRP A 285 16.70 -17.89 -1.54
N LYS A 286 16.27 -16.65 -1.31
CA LYS A 286 16.86 -15.78 -0.31
C LYS A 286 15.73 -15.16 0.50
N ALA A 287 15.84 -15.26 1.83
CA ALA A 287 14.90 -14.66 2.75
C ALA A 287 15.62 -13.87 3.85
N GLU A 288 15.12 -12.69 4.16
CA GLU A 288 15.65 -11.80 5.20
C GLU A 288 14.48 -11.17 5.99
N MET A 289 14.69 -10.83 7.26
CA MET A 289 13.74 -10.03 8.05
C MET A 289 14.42 -8.90 8.80
N TRP A 290 13.68 -7.84 9.09
CA TRP A 290 14.15 -6.69 9.88
C TRP A 290 12.97 -5.88 10.44
N ASN A 291 13.30 -5.01 11.40
CA ASN A 291 12.42 -3.97 11.93
C ASN A 291 12.97 -2.59 11.61
N TYR A 292 12.13 -1.59 11.84
CA TYR A 292 12.47 -0.18 11.77
C TYR A 292 12.40 0.47 13.16
N HIS A 293 12.89 1.70 13.25
CA HIS A 293 12.72 2.54 14.42
C HIS A 293 11.84 3.73 14.11
N TRP A 294 10.74 3.87 14.84
CA TRP A 294 9.91 5.05 14.83
C TRP A 294 10.61 6.19 15.58
N SER A 295 11.04 7.21 14.82
CA SER A 295 11.81 8.32 15.38
C SER A 295 11.71 9.58 14.52
N LYS A 296 12.13 10.71 15.07
CA LYS A 296 12.21 12.00 14.34
C LYS A 296 13.23 12.02 13.18
N ARG A 297 14.05 10.98 13.01
CA ARG A 297 15.00 10.90 11.89
C ARG A 297 14.23 10.70 10.58
N TYR A 298 14.75 11.24 9.47
CA TYR A 298 14.20 10.96 8.16
C TYR A 298 14.36 9.47 7.82
N GLY A 299 13.25 8.74 7.82
CA GLY A 299 13.24 7.29 7.64
C GLY A 299 13.96 6.54 8.77
N SER A 300 14.12 5.24 8.58
CA SER A 300 14.87 4.38 9.49
C SER A 300 15.91 3.57 8.73
N ASP A 301 17.03 3.29 9.40
CA ASP A 301 17.84 2.15 8.98
C ASP A 301 17.05 0.85 9.23
N GLN A 302 17.54 -0.25 8.69
CA GLN A 302 16.99 -1.58 8.93
C GLN A 302 17.71 -2.17 10.14
N PHE A 303 16.97 -2.71 11.10
CA PHE A 303 17.50 -3.27 12.34
C PHE A 303 17.15 -4.75 12.46
N SER A 304 18.07 -5.52 13.04
CA SER A 304 17.87 -6.93 13.30
C SER A 304 16.66 -7.13 14.21
N VAL A 305 15.80 -8.08 13.86
CA VAL A 305 14.68 -8.52 14.70
C VAL A 305 15.21 -9.27 15.94
N LEU A 306 16.31 -10.00 15.77
CA LEU A 306 16.91 -10.81 16.83
C LEU A 306 17.78 -9.97 17.80
N GLU A 307 18.37 -8.90 17.31
CA GLU A 307 19.22 -7.97 18.07
C GLU A 307 18.80 -6.51 17.77
N PRO A 308 17.75 -5.98 18.43
CA PRO A 308 17.08 -4.73 18.03
C PRO A 308 17.98 -3.49 17.89
N ASP A 309 19.07 -3.41 18.64
CA ASP A 309 20.02 -2.28 18.58
C ASP A 309 21.06 -2.42 17.44
N ARG A 310 21.10 -3.58 16.76
CA ARG A 310 22.04 -3.86 15.68
C ARG A 310 21.43 -3.52 14.32
N LYS A 311 22.03 -2.55 13.62
CA LYS A 311 21.73 -2.28 12.22
C LYS A 311 22.01 -3.52 11.36
N GLY A 312 21.08 -3.90 10.50
CA GLY A 312 21.20 -5.02 9.59
C GLY A 312 19.87 -5.76 9.40
N ARG A 313 19.93 -6.84 8.62
CA ARG A 313 18.83 -7.76 8.38
C ARG A 313 19.22 -9.14 8.88
N ASP A 314 18.29 -9.88 9.45
CA ASP A 314 18.51 -11.27 9.83
C ASP A 314 18.22 -12.19 8.65
N SER A 315 19.18 -13.05 8.33
CA SER A 315 19.00 -14.06 7.28
C SER A 315 18.08 -15.18 7.76
N LEU A 316 17.08 -15.51 6.95
CA LEU A 316 16.14 -16.59 7.23
C LEU A 316 16.55 -17.84 6.44
N SER A 317 16.75 -18.94 7.18
CA SER A 317 16.91 -20.25 6.56
C SER A 317 15.53 -20.87 6.32
N LEU A 318 15.34 -21.47 5.15
CA LEU A 318 14.09 -22.07 4.76
C LEU A 318 14.27 -23.39 4.02
N THR A 319 13.23 -24.20 4.04
CA THR A 319 13.03 -25.33 3.13
C THR A 319 11.70 -25.16 2.40
N ALA A 320 11.66 -25.54 1.13
CA ALA A 320 10.47 -25.43 0.30
C ALA A 320 9.93 -26.82 -0.03
N ALA A 321 8.61 -26.97 0.02
CA ALA A 321 7.90 -28.15 -0.44
C ALA A 321 6.71 -27.72 -1.30
N VAL A 322 6.53 -28.41 -2.43
CA VAL A 322 5.31 -28.25 -3.23
C VAL A 322 4.19 -29.02 -2.54
N SER A 323 3.04 -28.38 -2.36
CA SER A 323 1.82 -28.98 -1.85
C SER A 323 0.69 -28.90 -2.89
N GLY A 324 -0.27 -29.81 -2.77
CA GLY A 324 -1.38 -29.94 -3.72
C GLY A 324 -1.04 -30.73 -5.00
N GLU A 325 -2.06 -31.33 -5.60
CA GLU A 325 -1.92 -32.10 -6.85
C GLU A 325 -1.64 -31.21 -8.06
N ASP A 326 -2.06 -29.95 -8.02
CA ASP A 326 -1.89 -28.96 -9.09
C ASP A 326 -0.46 -28.40 -9.19
N LYS A 327 0.38 -28.66 -8.18
CA LYS A 327 1.75 -28.15 -8.05
C LYS A 327 1.84 -26.63 -8.12
N LYS A 328 0.79 -25.93 -7.68
CA LYS A 328 0.74 -24.45 -7.64
C LYS A 328 0.97 -23.89 -6.25
N THR A 329 0.90 -24.72 -5.22
CA THR A 329 1.10 -24.29 -3.84
C THR A 329 2.49 -24.70 -3.37
N VAL A 330 3.17 -23.77 -2.70
CA VAL A 330 4.47 -23.98 -2.10
C VAL A 330 4.39 -23.58 -0.64
N ASP A 331 4.75 -24.50 0.24
CA ASP A 331 4.96 -24.22 1.65
C ASP A 331 6.47 -24.05 1.90
N LEU A 332 6.82 -22.88 2.43
CA LEU A 332 8.16 -22.53 2.91
C LEU A 332 8.18 -22.69 4.43
N THR A 333 8.92 -23.66 4.93
CA THR A 333 9.16 -23.80 6.37
C THR A 333 10.29 -22.87 6.78
N ILE A 334 10.01 -21.93 7.69
CA ILE A 334 10.94 -20.90 8.16
C ILE A 334 10.95 -20.92 9.70
N PRO A 335 11.76 -21.77 10.34
CA PRO A 335 11.70 -21.99 11.80
C PRO A 335 11.93 -20.73 12.65
N ASN A 336 12.68 -19.78 12.11
CA ASN A 336 13.08 -18.55 12.80
C ASN A 336 12.28 -17.33 12.35
N LEU A 337 11.15 -17.50 11.64
CA LEU A 337 10.24 -16.40 11.35
C LEU A 337 9.71 -15.83 12.68
N ARG A 338 9.60 -14.50 12.74
CA ARG A 338 9.08 -13.75 13.88
C ARG A 338 8.12 -12.69 13.37
N VAL A 339 7.33 -12.13 14.29
CA VAL A 339 6.63 -10.86 14.07
C VAL A 339 7.69 -9.79 13.78
N CYS A 340 7.53 -9.08 12.68
CA CYS A 340 8.46 -8.06 12.23
C CYS A 340 7.84 -7.14 11.18
N ASP A 341 8.38 -5.94 11.06
CA ASP A 341 7.92 -4.93 10.10
C ASP A 341 8.11 -5.41 8.67
N GLN A 342 9.18 -6.15 8.40
CA GLN A 342 9.47 -6.63 7.06
C GLN A 342 10.09 -8.03 7.03
N VAL A 343 9.54 -8.84 6.13
CA VAL A 343 10.18 -10.00 5.50
C VAL A 343 10.40 -9.67 4.02
N PHE A 344 11.61 -9.93 3.53
CA PHE A 344 11.95 -9.94 2.11
C PHE A 344 12.18 -11.38 1.67
N LEU A 345 11.57 -11.77 0.55
CA LEU A 345 11.79 -13.05 -0.10
C LEU A 345 12.11 -12.80 -1.57
N SER A 346 13.19 -13.37 -2.07
CA SER A 346 13.45 -13.46 -3.51
C SER A 346 13.57 -14.91 -3.95
N LEU A 347 13.04 -15.20 -5.12
CA LEU A 347 13.06 -16.53 -5.71
C LEU A 347 13.58 -16.52 -7.15
N ASN A 348 14.17 -17.64 -7.56
CA ASN A 348 14.59 -17.91 -8.93
C ASN A 348 14.22 -19.34 -9.31
N LEU A 349 13.07 -19.50 -9.94
CA LEU A 349 12.43 -20.79 -10.19
C LEU A 349 12.25 -21.04 -11.67
N ARG A 350 11.77 -22.25 -12.00
CA ARG A 350 11.26 -22.60 -13.32
C ARG A 350 9.85 -23.16 -13.20
N ASP A 351 9.09 -23.06 -14.29
CA ASP A 351 7.88 -23.87 -14.43
C ASP A 351 8.19 -25.26 -14.99
N GLN A 352 7.15 -26.07 -15.17
CA GLN A 352 7.27 -27.43 -15.71
C GLN A 352 7.80 -27.50 -17.15
N SER A 353 7.74 -26.40 -17.90
CA SER A 353 8.30 -26.29 -19.26
C SER A 353 9.76 -25.83 -19.27
N GLY A 354 10.31 -25.49 -18.09
CA GLY A 354 11.65 -24.97 -17.92
C GLY A 354 11.75 -23.45 -18.08
N GLU A 355 10.64 -22.72 -18.23
CA GLU A 355 10.65 -21.27 -18.39
C GLU A 355 11.02 -20.59 -17.06
N PRO A 356 12.00 -19.67 -17.03
CA PRO A 356 12.43 -19.01 -15.79
C PRO A 356 11.32 -18.14 -15.20
N PHE A 357 11.29 -18.04 -13.88
CA PHE A 357 10.42 -17.16 -13.11
C PHE A 357 11.18 -16.61 -11.90
N THR A 358 11.40 -15.30 -11.89
CA THR A 358 12.07 -14.60 -10.79
C THR A 358 11.12 -13.59 -10.18
N GLU A 359 11.07 -13.53 -8.86
CA GLU A 359 10.18 -12.60 -8.17
C GLU A 359 10.80 -12.11 -6.86
N GLN A 360 10.38 -10.93 -6.44
CA GLN A 360 10.64 -10.37 -5.11
C GLN A 360 9.33 -10.08 -4.40
N ILE A 361 9.26 -10.48 -3.14
CA ILE A 361 8.10 -10.31 -2.27
C ILE A 361 8.56 -9.55 -1.03
N TYR A 362 7.79 -8.53 -0.68
CA TYR A 362 7.90 -7.85 0.60
C TYR A 362 6.62 -8.15 1.39
N LEU A 363 6.76 -8.45 2.68
CA LEU A 363 5.65 -8.83 3.56
C LEU A 363 5.85 -8.16 4.91
N THR A 364 4.78 -7.67 5.53
CA THR A 364 4.78 -7.30 6.96
C THR A 364 4.12 -8.42 7.75
N VAL A 365 4.66 -8.72 8.94
CA VAL A 365 4.17 -9.83 9.78
C VAL A 365 3.82 -9.28 11.16
N HIS A 366 2.55 -8.91 11.35
CA HIS A 366 2.03 -8.46 12.65
C HIS A 366 1.64 -9.62 13.55
N ALA A 367 1.19 -10.72 12.95
CA ALA A 367 0.87 -11.94 13.68
C ALA A 367 1.25 -13.19 12.87
N ILE A 368 1.55 -14.25 13.61
CA ILE A 368 1.74 -15.60 13.07
C ILE A 368 0.53 -16.42 13.51
N PRO A 369 -0.23 -17.03 12.58
CA PRO A 369 -1.38 -17.85 12.93
C PRO A 369 -0.98 -18.99 13.88
N ALA A 370 -1.86 -19.33 14.83
CA ALA A 370 -1.67 -20.50 15.66
C ALA A 370 -1.74 -21.79 14.83
N GLU A 371 -1.02 -22.83 15.27
CA GLU A 371 -1.24 -24.18 14.73
C GLU A 371 -2.71 -24.55 14.93
N THR A 372 -3.42 -24.76 13.83
CA THR A 372 -4.76 -25.34 13.90
C THR A 372 -4.60 -26.77 14.40
N ALA A 373 -5.21 -27.11 15.53
CA ALA A 373 -5.26 -28.49 16.00
C ALA A 373 -5.86 -29.34 14.87
N LYS A 374 -5.07 -30.31 14.39
CA LYS A 374 -5.42 -31.19 13.26
C LYS A 374 -6.66 -32.03 13.52
#